data_AF-A0A261GH93-F1
#
_entry.id   AF-A0A261GH93-F1
#
_cell.length_a   1.000
_cell.length_b   1.000
_cell.length_c   1.000
_cell.angle_alpha   90.00
_cell.angle_beta   90.00
_cell.angle_gamma   90.00
#
_symmetry.space_group_name_H-M   'P 1'
#
loop_
_entity.id
_entity.type
_entity.pdbx_description
1 polymer ?
#
loop_
_entity_poly.entity_id
_entity_poly.type
_entity_poly.pdbx_seq_one_letter_code
_entity_poly.pdbx_strand_id
1 'polypeptide(L)'
;MICGIPGIGKSTLIRGCMSMLGKPVIQHSNYKNQPFPETQILYLMRNVPDQCSAKAFCKSYGDYTDALLGKPLYAKFFADKSMTRTHYVAQLRRIVVTHHVGALILDCVENLLLGTPKEVSEFIALLINIRDELRVPVILVGTHKAANILKSDLSTARRIVEGGYHELTRPASPQDPDFAAFSEILWGYQWVQRPIEYDDKIRDVLYDYSQGVTGILIALFIASQIEAIDTGIETVSIDLIKQVYNVRFKPLHRIINALRSNNKKIIQQYDDLYPKAFEQLKADAILSRIEEIKAQQAAEQERSLGILSKPKTPKKDAETLLDSISEESKSLPEVLL
;
A
#
# COMPACT_ATOMS: atom_id res chain seq x y z
N MET A 1 7.54 -6.70 -14.36
CA MET A 1 6.61 -5.63 -13.96
C MET A 1 5.24 -6.24 -13.69
N ILE A 2 4.61 -5.84 -12.59
CA ILE A 2 3.21 -6.11 -12.28
C ILE A 2 2.42 -4.84 -12.52
N CYS A 3 1.39 -4.92 -13.35
CA CYS A 3 0.55 -3.79 -13.70
C CYS A 3 -0.94 -4.08 -13.46
N GLY A 4 -1.73 -3.03 -13.35
CA GLY A 4 -3.17 -3.15 -13.12
C GLY A 4 -3.74 -1.80 -12.67
N ILE A 5 -5.07 -1.68 -12.70
CA ILE A 5 -5.74 -0.46 -12.24
C ILE A 5 -5.45 -0.19 -10.74
N PRO A 6 -5.42 1.08 -10.30
CA PRO A 6 -5.41 1.45 -8.89
C PRO A 6 -6.48 0.68 -8.09
N GLY A 7 -6.13 0.29 -6.86
CA GLY A 7 -7.05 -0.41 -5.96
C GLY A 7 -7.28 -1.90 -6.22
N ILE A 8 -6.69 -2.51 -7.27
CA ILE A 8 -6.89 -3.94 -7.57
C ILE A 8 -6.05 -4.90 -6.69
N GLY A 9 -5.17 -4.38 -5.83
CA GLY A 9 -4.41 -5.19 -4.88
C GLY A 9 -2.99 -5.59 -5.32
N LYS A 10 -2.38 -4.86 -6.26
CA LYS A 10 -1.00 -5.14 -6.76
C LYS A 10 0.05 -5.20 -5.64
N SER A 11 0.06 -4.18 -4.78
CA SER A 11 0.99 -4.08 -3.65
C SER A 11 0.75 -5.20 -2.63
N THR A 12 -0.52 -5.52 -2.37
CA THR A 12 -0.93 -6.62 -1.47
C THR A 12 -0.48 -7.98 -2.01
N LEU A 13 -0.66 -8.22 -3.31
CA LEU A 13 -0.19 -9.43 -3.99
C LEU A 13 1.32 -9.63 -3.78
N ILE A 14 2.12 -8.59 -4.05
CA ILE A 14 3.56 -8.69 -3.87
C ILE A 14 3.95 -8.92 -2.41
N ARG A 15 3.35 -8.18 -1.47
CA ARG A 15 3.62 -8.42 -0.04
C ARG A 15 3.24 -9.83 0.40
N GLY A 16 2.15 -10.38 -0.14
CA GLY A 16 1.72 -11.76 0.09
C GLY A 16 2.72 -12.78 -0.47
N CYS A 17 3.17 -12.61 -1.71
CA CYS A 17 4.20 -13.49 -2.29
C CYS A 17 5.51 -13.44 -1.49
N MET A 18 5.91 -12.23 -1.06
CA MET A 18 7.14 -12.05 -0.29
C MET A 18 7.04 -12.60 1.14
N SER A 19 5.88 -12.48 1.80
CA SER A 19 5.68 -13.03 3.14
C SER A 19 5.71 -14.57 3.16
N MET A 20 5.31 -15.23 2.07
CA MET A 20 5.44 -16.68 1.92
C MET A 20 6.90 -17.16 1.89
N LEU A 21 7.86 -16.31 1.50
CA LEU A 21 9.29 -16.64 1.53
C LEU A 21 9.88 -16.60 2.94
N GLY A 22 9.17 -15.99 3.90
CA GLY A 22 9.56 -15.89 5.30
C GLY A 22 9.77 -14.46 5.78
N LYS A 23 10.48 -14.31 6.90
CA LYS A 23 10.77 -12.99 7.48
C LYS A 23 11.68 -12.20 6.54
N PRO A 24 11.46 -10.88 6.36
CA PRO A 24 12.28 -10.07 5.46
C PRO A 24 13.78 -10.07 5.82
N VAL A 25 14.12 -10.27 7.09
CA VAL A 25 15.50 -10.40 7.57
C VAL A 25 15.71 -11.79 8.17
N ILE A 26 16.81 -12.43 7.75
CA ILE A 26 17.28 -13.71 8.27
C ILE A 26 18.67 -13.48 8.85
N GLN A 27 18.83 -13.80 10.13
CA GLN A 27 20.14 -13.82 10.78
C GLN A 27 20.68 -15.24 10.73
N HIS A 28 21.81 -15.41 10.06
CA HIS A 28 22.54 -16.65 10.04
C HIS A 28 23.53 -16.66 11.19
N SER A 29 23.76 -17.84 11.76
CA SER A 29 24.78 -18.06 12.78
C SER A 29 25.81 -19.08 12.35
N ASN A 30 25.38 -20.12 11.60
CA ASN A 30 26.22 -21.19 11.11
C ASN A 30 25.78 -21.65 9.71
N TYR A 31 26.73 -22.06 8.88
CA TYR A 31 26.49 -22.73 7.61
C TYR A 31 27.41 -23.95 7.50
N LYS A 32 26.86 -25.15 7.25
CA LYS A 32 27.61 -26.42 7.21
C LYS A 32 28.56 -26.61 8.41
N ASN A 33 28.06 -26.36 9.62
CA ASN A 33 28.80 -26.43 10.89
C ASN A 33 29.99 -25.44 11.01
N GLN A 34 30.07 -24.42 10.17
CA GLN A 34 31.03 -23.32 10.29
C GLN A 34 30.33 -22.04 10.73
N PRO A 35 30.94 -21.22 11.61
CA PRO A 35 30.40 -19.90 11.96
C PRO A 35 30.15 -19.05 10.71
N PHE A 36 28.92 -18.54 10.58
CA PHE A 36 28.48 -17.70 9.47
C PHE A 36 27.50 -16.64 10.00
N PRO A 37 28.00 -15.62 10.73
CA PRO A 37 27.19 -14.60 11.39
C PRO A 37 26.72 -13.51 10.41
N GLU A 38 26.20 -13.90 9.24
CA GLU A 38 25.73 -12.97 8.21
C GLU A 38 24.26 -12.61 8.38
N THR A 39 23.90 -11.41 7.94
CA THR A 39 22.50 -10.97 7.89
C THR A 39 22.04 -10.88 6.46
N GLN A 40 21.03 -11.68 6.10
CA GLN A 40 20.42 -11.67 4.79
C GLN A 40 19.09 -10.91 4.81
N ILE A 41 18.86 -10.08 3.79
CA ILE A 41 17.58 -9.43 3.53
C ILE A 41 16.93 -10.09 2.32
N LEU A 42 15.76 -10.70 2.47
CA LEU A 42 15.09 -11.40 1.37
C LEU A 42 14.66 -10.44 0.26
N TYR A 43 14.13 -9.27 0.63
CA TYR A 43 13.70 -8.24 -0.30
C TYR A 43 13.69 -6.87 0.36
N LEU A 44 13.85 -5.82 -0.44
CA LEU A 44 13.58 -4.44 -0.04
C LEU A 44 12.44 -3.90 -0.91
N MET A 45 11.36 -3.44 -0.29
CA MET A 45 10.18 -2.91 -0.99
C MET A 45 9.90 -1.47 -0.59
N ARG A 46 9.87 -0.55 -1.55
CA ARG A 46 9.55 0.86 -1.32
C ARG A 46 8.74 1.45 -2.47
N ASN A 47 7.86 2.37 -2.13
CA ASN A 47 7.20 3.22 -3.11
C ASN A 47 8.24 4.12 -3.78
N VAL A 48 8.06 4.38 -5.08
CA VAL A 48 8.82 5.41 -5.79
C VAL A 48 8.49 6.76 -5.15
N PRO A 49 9.49 7.54 -4.70
CA PRO A 49 9.24 8.84 -4.09
C PRO A 49 8.70 9.84 -5.12
N ASP A 50 7.85 10.77 -4.68
CA ASP A 50 7.29 11.82 -5.53
C ASP A 50 8.39 12.63 -6.22
N GLN A 51 9.48 12.89 -5.49
CA GLN A 51 10.72 13.42 -6.04
C GLN A 51 11.49 12.30 -6.74
N CYS A 52 11.35 12.20 -8.06
CA CYS A 52 11.95 11.17 -8.90
C CYS A 52 13.47 11.35 -9.13
N SER A 53 14.21 11.71 -8.07
CA SER A 53 15.66 11.87 -8.10
C SER A 53 16.39 10.62 -7.60
N ALA A 54 17.61 10.40 -8.11
CA ALA A 54 18.47 9.32 -7.63
C ALA A 54 18.74 9.38 -6.12
N LYS A 55 18.87 10.59 -5.58
CA LYS A 55 19.06 10.83 -4.15
C LYS A 55 17.86 10.34 -3.35
N ALA A 56 16.67 10.87 -3.64
CA ALA A 56 15.46 10.55 -2.90
C ALA A 56 15.15 9.05 -2.97
N PHE A 57 15.32 8.45 -4.15
CA PHE A 57 15.15 7.03 -4.36
C PHE A 57 16.10 6.20 -3.49
N CYS A 58 17.42 6.38 -3.63
CA CYS A 58 18.39 5.55 -2.91
C CYS A 58 18.33 5.81 -1.39
N LYS A 59 18.05 7.05 -0.98
CA LYS A 59 17.82 7.40 0.43
C LYS A 59 16.64 6.63 1.01
N SER A 60 15.52 6.53 0.29
CA SER A 60 14.32 5.80 0.73
C SER A 60 14.65 4.34 1.06
N TYR A 61 15.49 3.69 0.26
CA TYR A 61 15.96 2.33 0.53
C TYR A 61 16.99 2.25 1.65
N GLY A 62 17.89 3.23 1.76
CA GLY A 62 18.85 3.33 2.87
C GLY A 62 18.16 3.48 4.22
N ASP A 63 17.20 4.41 4.32
CA ASP A 63 16.38 4.63 5.52
C ASP A 63 15.61 3.37 5.89
N TYR A 64 15.01 2.71 4.90
CA TYR A 64 14.27 1.45 5.11
C TYR A 64 15.17 0.32 5.62
N THR A 65 16.37 0.20 5.05
CA THR A 65 17.34 -0.82 5.46
C THR A 65 17.77 -0.60 6.90
N ASP A 66 18.09 0.64 7.28
CA ASP A 66 18.47 0.98 8.65
C ASP A 66 17.39 0.62 9.66
N ALA A 67 16.14 0.92 9.32
CA ALA A 67 15.01 0.62 10.17
C ALA A 67 14.76 -0.90 10.26
N LEU A 68 14.82 -1.60 9.13
CA LEU A 68 14.68 -3.07 9.07
C LEU A 68 15.77 -3.79 9.90
N LEU A 69 16.98 -3.24 9.97
CA LEU A 69 18.09 -3.77 10.78
C LEU A 69 18.12 -3.22 12.22
N GLY A 70 17.31 -2.21 12.53
CA GLY A 70 17.31 -1.49 13.81
C GLY A 70 18.61 -0.71 14.09
N LYS A 71 19.36 -0.30 13.06
CA LYS A 71 20.67 0.37 13.19
C LYS A 71 20.84 1.48 12.15
N PRO A 72 21.35 2.68 12.51
CA PRO A 72 21.55 3.79 11.59
C PRO A 72 22.87 3.65 10.79
N LEU A 73 22.94 2.67 9.88
CA LEU A 73 24.15 2.34 9.14
C LEU A 73 24.28 3.14 7.84
N TYR A 74 23.18 3.34 7.12
CA TYR A 74 23.17 3.73 5.71
C TYR A 74 22.57 5.11 5.44
N ALA A 75 21.52 5.52 6.16
CA ALA A 75 20.77 6.75 5.91
C ALA A 75 21.68 7.99 5.80
N LYS A 76 22.73 8.04 6.62
CA LYS A 76 23.73 9.11 6.63
C LYS A 76 24.51 9.26 5.32
N PHE A 77 24.76 8.17 4.59
CA PHE A 77 25.49 8.22 3.32
C PHE A 77 24.69 8.91 2.21
N PHE A 78 23.37 9.01 2.38
CA PHE A 78 22.49 9.68 1.43
C PHE A 78 22.17 11.13 1.83
N ALA A 79 22.75 11.64 2.93
CA ALA A 79 22.54 13.02 3.38
C ALA A 79 23.33 14.02 2.53
N ASP A 80 24.52 13.63 2.04
CA ASP A 80 25.40 14.48 1.24
C ASP A 80 24.68 15.01 -0.02
N LYS A 81 24.83 16.31 -0.29
CA LYS A 81 24.19 17.00 -1.43
C LYS A 81 25.07 16.99 -2.68
N SER A 82 26.35 16.63 -2.57
CA SER A 82 27.33 16.69 -3.66
C SER A 82 27.46 15.39 -4.48
N MET A 83 26.80 14.31 -4.07
CA MET A 83 26.95 13.01 -4.71
C MET A 83 26.29 12.94 -6.08
N THR A 84 26.99 12.32 -7.03
CA THR A 84 26.46 12.02 -8.36
C THR A 84 25.52 10.80 -8.32
N ARG A 85 24.71 10.62 -9.37
CA ARG A 85 23.85 9.43 -9.55
C ARG A 85 24.61 8.11 -9.32
N THR A 86 25.81 7.98 -9.89
CA THR A 86 26.66 6.79 -9.76
C THR A 86 27.07 6.53 -8.32
N HIS A 87 27.34 7.58 -7.54
CA HIS A 87 27.66 7.44 -6.12
C HIS A 87 26.45 6.92 -5.32
N TYR A 88 25.24 7.41 -5.59
CA TYR A 88 24.04 6.91 -4.93
C TYR A 88 23.77 5.44 -5.25
N VAL A 89 23.91 5.03 -6.52
CA VAL A 89 23.77 3.63 -6.93
C VAL A 89 24.85 2.76 -6.27
N ALA A 90 26.09 3.24 -6.15
CA ALA A 90 27.16 2.51 -5.47
C ALA A 90 26.84 2.28 -3.97
N GLN A 91 26.24 3.26 -3.28
CA GLN A 91 25.79 3.06 -1.89
C GLN A 91 24.63 2.06 -1.79
N LEU A 92 23.69 2.10 -2.73
CA LEU A 92 22.62 1.10 -2.79
C LEU A 92 23.20 -0.30 -3.07
N ARG A 93 24.18 -0.41 -3.97
CA ARG A 93 24.92 -1.65 -4.25
C ARG A 93 25.63 -2.18 -3.02
N ARG A 94 26.21 -1.31 -2.21
CA ARG A 94 26.82 -1.69 -0.94
C ARG A 94 25.80 -2.34 -0.02
N ILE A 95 24.59 -1.79 0.12
CA ILE A 95 23.50 -2.42 0.90
C ILE A 95 23.19 -3.81 0.36
N VAL A 96 22.98 -3.91 -0.96
CA VAL A 96 22.63 -5.17 -1.64
C VAL A 96 23.67 -6.26 -1.39
N VAL A 97 24.95 -5.93 -1.57
CA VAL A 97 26.05 -6.89 -1.40
C VAL A 97 26.27 -7.23 0.07
N THR A 98 26.24 -6.25 0.98
CA THR A 98 26.50 -6.46 2.42
C THR A 98 25.43 -7.33 3.07
N HIS A 99 24.18 -7.21 2.61
CA HIS A 99 23.04 -7.91 3.20
C HIS A 99 22.43 -8.98 2.32
N HIS A 100 23.16 -9.43 1.29
CA HIS A 100 22.71 -10.47 0.37
C HIS A 100 21.26 -10.27 -0.10
N VAL A 101 20.93 -9.03 -0.48
CA VAL A 101 19.54 -8.65 -0.79
C VAL A 101 19.02 -9.51 -1.93
N GLY A 102 17.92 -10.24 -1.71
CA GLY A 102 17.38 -11.17 -2.70
C GLY A 102 16.63 -10.48 -3.85
N ALA A 103 15.92 -9.37 -3.59
CA ALA A 103 15.20 -8.61 -4.60
C ALA A 103 14.98 -7.15 -4.21
N LEU A 104 14.86 -6.27 -5.21
CA LEU A 104 14.46 -4.88 -5.06
C LEU A 104 13.06 -4.66 -5.66
N ILE A 105 12.12 -4.15 -4.89
CA ILE A 105 10.72 -3.97 -5.31
C ILE A 105 10.35 -2.50 -5.27
N LEU A 106 10.08 -1.93 -6.44
CA LEU A 106 9.64 -0.55 -6.60
C LEU A 106 8.14 -0.52 -6.80
N ASP A 107 7.42 -0.06 -5.78
CA ASP A 107 5.96 0.09 -5.80
C ASP A 107 5.55 1.52 -6.19
N CYS A 108 4.29 1.71 -6.58
CA CYS A 108 3.75 2.99 -7.03
C CYS A 108 4.60 3.67 -8.12
N VAL A 109 5.02 2.93 -9.15
CA VAL A 109 5.84 3.46 -10.25
C VAL A 109 5.14 4.60 -11.00
N GLU A 110 3.81 4.67 -10.94
CA GLU A 110 3.01 5.81 -11.38
C GLU A 110 3.38 7.15 -10.74
N ASN A 111 4.06 7.18 -9.59
CA ASN A 111 4.56 8.43 -8.99
C ASN A 111 5.53 9.18 -9.90
N LEU A 112 6.14 8.49 -10.87
CA LEU A 112 6.93 9.12 -11.95
C LEU A 112 6.13 10.14 -12.74
N LEU A 113 4.80 9.97 -12.84
CA LEU A 113 3.91 10.89 -13.55
C LEU A 113 3.81 12.28 -12.92
N LEU A 114 4.25 12.42 -11.67
CA LEU A 114 4.27 13.70 -10.97
C LEU A 114 5.50 14.56 -11.35
N GLY A 115 6.52 13.94 -11.93
CA GLY A 115 7.74 14.61 -12.36
C GLY A 115 7.64 15.27 -13.74
N THR A 116 8.55 16.21 -13.99
CA THR A 116 8.78 16.77 -15.33
C THR A 116 9.31 15.70 -16.30
N PRO A 117 9.16 15.86 -17.62
CA PRO A 117 9.70 14.90 -18.60
C PRO A 117 11.20 14.61 -18.42
N LYS A 118 11.97 15.62 -17.99
CA LYS A 118 13.39 15.47 -17.69
C LYS A 118 13.62 14.56 -16.48
N GLU A 119 12.90 14.77 -15.39
CA GLU A 119 13.01 13.94 -14.18
C GLU A 119 12.61 12.49 -14.45
N VAL A 120 11.56 12.27 -15.25
CA VAL A 120 11.14 10.93 -15.68
C VAL A 120 12.27 10.24 -16.45
N SER A 121 12.87 10.91 -17.43
CA SER A 121 13.97 10.36 -18.22
C SER A 121 15.21 10.07 -17.36
N GLU A 122 15.55 10.97 -16.42
CA GLU A 122 16.65 10.77 -15.48
C GLU A 122 16.42 9.58 -14.55
N PHE A 123 15.18 9.35 -14.12
CA PHE A 123 14.80 8.21 -13.30
C PHE A 123 14.81 6.90 -14.09
N ILE A 124 14.33 6.89 -15.34
CA ILE A 124 14.46 5.72 -16.23
C ILE A 124 15.94 5.34 -16.39
N ALA A 125 16.81 6.32 -16.63
CA ALA A 125 18.25 6.10 -16.70
C ALA A 125 18.85 5.58 -15.37
N LEU A 126 18.31 6.01 -14.23
CA LEU A 126 18.65 5.44 -12.91
C LEU A 126 18.23 3.98 -12.80
N LEU A 127 17.01 3.60 -13.21
CA LEU A 127 16.54 2.21 -13.16
C LEU A 127 17.40 1.26 -14.00
N ILE A 128 17.84 1.73 -15.17
CA ILE A 128 18.77 0.99 -16.03
C ILE A 128 20.10 0.76 -15.29
N ASN A 129 20.65 1.82 -14.69
CA ASN A 129 21.90 1.74 -13.92
C ASN A 129 21.77 0.77 -12.73
N ILE A 130 20.67 0.85 -11.98
CA ILE A 130 20.34 -0.05 -10.87
C ILE A 130 20.30 -1.51 -11.33
N ARG A 131 19.59 -1.80 -12.43
CA ARG A 131 19.53 -3.17 -12.97
C ARG A 131 20.91 -3.70 -13.32
N ASP A 132 21.72 -2.89 -13.99
CA ASP A 132 23.03 -3.31 -14.51
C ASP A 132 24.07 -3.48 -13.37
N GLU A 133 24.03 -2.61 -12.35
CA GLU A 133 25.01 -2.59 -11.25
C GLU A 133 24.67 -3.51 -10.06
N LEU A 134 23.39 -3.61 -9.68
CA LEU A 134 22.98 -4.35 -8.47
C LEU A 134 22.98 -5.86 -8.70
N ARG A 135 22.74 -6.33 -9.92
CA ARG A 135 22.66 -7.75 -10.29
C ARG A 135 21.69 -8.57 -9.42
N VAL A 136 20.64 -7.93 -8.93
CA VAL A 136 19.52 -8.59 -8.24
C VAL A 136 18.22 -8.35 -9.01
N PRO A 137 17.21 -9.22 -8.90
CA PRO A 137 15.90 -8.99 -9.46
C PRO A 137 15.33 -7.63 -9.04
N VAL A 138 14.92 -6.83 -10.04
CA VAL A 138 14.22 -5.56 -9.84
C VAL A 138 12.77 -5.71 -10.29
N ILE A 139 11.84 -5.67 -9.35
CA ILE A 139 10.41 -5.86 -9.57
C ILE A 139 9.73 -4.49 -9.55
N LEU A 140 9.13 -4.10 -10.68
CA LEU A 140 8.31 -2.90 -10.78
C LEU A 140 6.83 -3.21 -10.56
N VAL A 141 6.15 -2.42 -9.73
CA VAL A 141 4.71 -2.49 -9.49
C VAL A 141 4.10 -1.12 -9.77
N GLY A 142 3.11 -1.06 -10.65
CA GLY A 142 2.45 0.21 -10.94
C GLY A 142 1.23 0.11 -11.85
N THR A 143 0.76 1.24 -12.39
CA THR A 143 -0.40 1.25 -13.29
C THR A 143 -0.05 0.98 -14.76
N HIS A 144 -1.08 0.81 -15.60
CA HIS A 144 -0.92 0.71 -17.05
C HIS A 144 -0.30 1.98 -17.65
N LYS A 145 -0.66 3.16 -17.16
CA LYS A 145 -0.07 4.43 -17.61
C LYS A 145 1.43 4.48 -17.31
N ALA A 146 1.85 4.04 -16.12
CA ALA A 146 3.26 3.91 -15.77
C ALA A 146 4.00 2.92 -16.68
N ALA A 147 3.38 1.76 -16.95
CA ALA A 147 3.94 0.75 -17.86
C ALA A 147 4.13 1.29 -19.28
N ASN A 148 3.21 2.12 -19.78
CA ASN A 148 3.29 2.69 -21.12
C ASN A 148 4.44 3.69 -21.24
N ILE A 149 4.72 4.49 -20.21
CA ILE A 149 5.87 5.41 -20.21
C ILE A 149 7.19 4.65 -20.27
N LEU A 150 7.29 3.57 -19.49
CA LEU A 150 8.45 2.69 -19.52
C LEU A 150 8.59 1.92 -20.86
N LYS A 151 7.54 1.84 -21.67
CA LYS A 151 7.59 1.24 -23.02
C LYS A 151 7.88 2.28 -24.11
N SER A 152 7.42 3.51 -23.95
CA SER A 152 7.52 4.56 -24.98
C SER A 152 8.92 5.16 -25.11
N ASP A 153 9.76 5.07 -24.08
CA ASP A 153 11.14 5.56 -24.13
C ASP A 153 12.04 4.54 -24.88
N LEU A 154 12.40 4.90 -26.11
CA LEU A 154 13.02 4.06 -27.16
C LEU A 154 14.11 3.09 -26.65
N SER A 155 13.92 1.79 -26.95
CA SER A 155 14.85 0.63 -26.79
C SER A 155 15.38 0.31 -25.38
N THR A 156 15.62 1.30 -24.52
CA THR A 156 16.40 1.12 -23.28
C THR A 156 15.52 0.79 -22.08
N ALA A 157 14.31 1.35 -22.02
CA ALA A 157 13.36 1.10 -20.93
C ALA A 157 12.63 -0.26 -21.07
N ARG A 158 12.54 -0.80 -22.30
CA ARG A 158 12.08 -2.19 -22.55
C ARG A 158 12.90 -3.22 -21.77
N ARG A 159 14.20 -2.98 -21.61
CA ARG A 159 15.13 -3.82 -20.83
C ARG A 159 14.78 -3.89 -19.34
N ILE A 160 13.93 -2.99 -18.83
CA ILE A 160 13.43 -3.03 -17.44
C ILE A 160 12.25 -4.02 -17.33
N VAL A 161 11.50 -4.21 -18.41
CA VAL A 161 10.30 -5.07 -18.46
C VAL A 161 10.59 -6.44 -19.10
N GLU A 162 11.77 -6.62 -19.69
CA GLU A 162 12.25 -7.91 -20.26
C GLU A 162 12.20 -9.08 -19.26
N GLY A 163 12.34 -8.80 -17.95
CA GLY A 163 12.23 -9.80 -16.89
C GLY A 163 10.82 -10.37 -16.66
N GLY A 164 9.82 -9.95 -17.43
CA GLY A 164 8.44 -10.43 -17.36
C GLY A 164 7.42 -9.32 -17.16
N TYR A 165 6.22 -9.51 -17.70
CA TYR A 165 5.08 -8.60 -17.57
C TYR A 165 3.86 -9.38 -17.13
N HIS A 166 3.30 -9.01 -15.98
CA HIS A 166 2.11 -9.64 -15.41
C HIS A 166 1.04 -8.58 -15.17
N GLU A 167 -0.10 -8.76 -15.81
CA GLU A 167 -1.25 -7.88 -15.64
C GLU A 167 -2.22 -8.50 -14.64
N LEU A 168 -2.48 -7.77 -13.55
CA LEU A 168 -3.54 -8.09 -12.61
C LEU A 168 -4.85 -7.52 -13.15
N THR A 169 -5.63 -8.39 -13.78
CA THR A 169 -6.89 -8.04 -14.43
C THR A 169 -8.02 -7.98 -13.43
N ARG A 170 -8.98 -7.09 -13.69
CA ARG A 170 -10.23 -6.99 -12.94
C ARG A 170 -11.10 -8.22 -13.24
N PRO A 171 -11.79 -8.80 -12.23
CA PRO A 171 -12.78 -9.85 -12.47
C PRO A 171 -13.80 -9.44 -13.52
N ALA A 172 -14.15 -10.36 -14.42
CA ALA A 172 -15.02 -10.07 -15.55
C ALA A 172 -16.51 -10.05 -15.19
N SER A 173 -16.89 -10.83 -14.17
CA SER A 173 -18.26 -11.00 -13.70
C SER A 173 -18.28 -11.35 -12.20
N PRO A 174 -19.45 -11.29 -11.53
CA PRO A 174 -19.55 -11.78 -10.16
C PRO A 174 -19.27 -13.28 -10.03
N GLN A 175 -19.42 -14.06 -11.10
CA GLN A 175 -19.16 -15.50 -11.14
C GLN A 175 -17.67 -15.84 -11.34
N ASP A 176 -16.81 -14.83 -11.49
CA ASP A 176 -15.36 -15.03 -11.51
C ASP A 176 -14.92 -15.77 -10.23
N PRO A 177 -14.21 -16.92 -10.32
CA PRO A 177 -13.90 -17.74 -9.16
C PRO A 177 -13.07 -17.00 -8.10
N ASP A 178 -12.14 -16.15 -8.52
CA ASP A 178 -11.28 -15.39 -7.62
C ASP A 178 -12.09 -14.31 -6.90
N PHE A 179 -13.03 -13.66 -7.60
CA PHE A 179 -13.95 -12.70 -6.98
C PHE A 179 -14.94 -13.36 -6.02
N ALA A 180 -15.52 -14.50 -6.40
CA ALA A 180 -16.44 -15.25 -5.55
C ALA A 180 -15.76 -15.66 -4.25
N ALA A 181 -14.58 -16.31 -4.35
CA ALA A 181 -13.79 -16.68 -3.18
C ALA A 181 -13.37 -15.47 -2.33
N PHE A 182 -12.90 -14.39 -2.96
CA PHE A 182 -12.51 -13.18 -2.24
C PHE A 182 -13.68 -12.54 -1.49
N SER A 183 -14.85 -12.42 -2.14
CA SER A 183 -16.01 -11.77 -1.54
C SER A 183 -16.65 -12.61 -0.43
N GLU A 184 -16.61 -13.94 -0.54
CA GLU A 184 -17.02 -14.85 0.55
C GLU A 184 -16.09 -14.71 1.76
N ILE A 185 -14.77 -14.72 1.55
CA ILE A 185 -13.78 -14.49 2.62
C ILE A 185 -14.01 -13.12 3.27
N LEU A 186 -14.19 -12.07 2.46
CA LEU A 186 -14.47 -10.72 2.95
C LEU A 186 -15.74 -10.68 3.81
N TRP A 187 -16.80 -11.38 3.39
CA TRP A 187 -18.07 -11.44 4.10
C TRP A 187 -17.99 -12.11 5.47
N GLY A 188 -16.99 -12.97 5.68
CA GLY A 188 -16.67 -13.52 6.99
C GLY A 188 -16.24 -12.47 8.02
N TYR A 189 -15.79 -11.29 7.59
CA TYR A 189 -15.38 -10.18 8.46
C TYR A 189 -16.54 -9.22 8.77
N GLN A 190 -17.68 -9.77 9.21
CA GLN A 190 -18.80 -9.00 9.74
C GLN A 190 -18.62 -8.75 11.25
N TRP A 191 -18.51 -7.48 11.64
CA TRP A 191 -18.38 -7.01 13.02
C TRP A 191 -19.69 -6.47 13.62
N VAL A 192 -20.81 -6.68 12.93
CA VAL A 192 -22.15 -6.31 13.41
C VAL A 192 -22.73 -7.38 14.33
N GLN A 193 -23.65 -7.02 15.22
CA GLN A 193 -24.24 -7.96 16.19
C GLN A 193 -25.12 -9.04 15.54
N ARG A 194 -25.73 -8.74 14.39
CA ARG A 194 -26.62 -9.65 13.65
C ARG A 194 -26.06 -9.89 12.25
N PRO A 195 -24.98 -10.70 12.12
CA PRO A 195 -24.40 -11.03 10.83
C PRO A 195 -25.36 -11.90 10.01
N ILE A 196 -25.29 -11.79 8.69
CA ILE A 196 -26.09 -12.60 7.76
C ILE A 196 -25.19 -13.50 6.92
N GLU A 197 -25.74 -14.64 6.50
CA GLU A 197 -25.05 -15.59 5.63
C GLU A 197 -24.73 -14.96 4.27
N TYR A 198 -23.61 -15.40 3.68
CA TYR A 198 -23.22 -15.02 2.34
C TYR A 198 -24.08 -15.76 1.31
N ASP A 199 -24.59 -15.04 0.32
CA ASP A 199 -25.35 -15.63 -0.80
C ASP A 199 -24.97 -15.00 -2.15
N ASP A 200 -25.48 -15.60 -3.22
CA ASP A 200 -25.25 -15.12 -4.59
C ASP A 200 -25.74 -13.67 -4.81
N LYS A 201 -26.79 -13.23 -4.09
CA LYS A 201 -27.35 -11.88 -4.24
C LYS A 201 -26.42 -10.85 -3.62
N ILE A 202 -25.83 -11.15 -2.48
CA ILE A 202 -24.79 -10.33 -1.84
C ILE A 202 -23.59 -10.22 -2.78
N ARG A 203 -23.13 -11.35 -3.35
CA ARG A 203 -22.02 -11.34 -4.33
C ARG A 203 -22.31 -10.41 -5.50
N ASP A 204 -23.49 -10.52 -6.10
CA ASP A 204 -23.87 -9.73 -7.27
C ASP A 204 -23.94 -8.23 -6.92
N VAL A 205 -24.45 -7.87 -5.74
CA VAL A 205 -24.51 -6.48 -5.25
C VAL A 205 -23.11 -5.92 -4.98
N LEU A 206 -22.25 -6.71 -4.32
CA LEU A 206 -20.86 -6.33 -4.07
C LEU A 206 -20.10 -6.13 -5.38
N TYR A 207 -20.32 -6.98 -6.39
CA TYR A 207 -19.75 -6.78 -7.71
C TYR A 207 -20.33 -5.55 -8.39
N ASP A 208 -21.65 -5.33 -8.35
CA ASP A 208 -22.26 -4.21 -9.06
C ASP A 208 -21.72 -2.86 -8.55
N TYR A 209 -21.52 -2.71 -7.24
CA TYR A 209 -21.07 -1.46 -6.62
C TYR A 209 -19.56 -1.31 -6.48
N SER A 210 -18.76 -2.33 -6.81
CA SER A 210 -17.29 -2.24 -6.83
C SER A 210 -16.69 -2.48 -8.21
N GLN A 211 -17.45 -3.11 -9.11
CA GLN A 211 -17.00 -3.69 -10.36
C GLN A 211 -15.80 -4.62 -10.20
N GLY A 212 -15.64 -5.27 -9.05
CA GLY A 212 -14.50 -6.15 -8.77
C GLY A 212 -13.20 -5.42 -8.42
N VAL A 213 -13.23 -4.09 -8.22
CA VAL A 213 -12.07 -3.35 -7.71
C VAL A 213 -11.98 -3.56 -6.21
N THR A 214 -11.03 -4.38 -5.76
CA THR A 214 -10.84 -4.79 -4.37
C THR A 214 -10.83 -3.63 -3.37
N GLY A 215 -10.12 -2.54 -3.68
CA GLY A 215 -10.07 -1.36 -2.83
C GLY A 215 -11.42 -0.66 -2.65
N ILE A 216 -12.25 -0.60 -3.71
CA ILE A 216 -13.60 -0.04 -3.65
C ILE A 216 -14.51 -0.99 -2.86
N LEU A 217 -14.44 -2.29 -3.15
CA LEU A 217 -15.23 -3.32 -2.48
C LEU A 217 -15.01 -3.30 -0.95
N ILE A 218 -13.75 -3.34 -0.52
CA ILE A 218 -13.40 -3.30 0.91
C ILE A 218 -13.87 -1.99 1.54
N ALA A 219 -13.66 -0.85 0.87
CA ALA A 219 -14.09 0.45 1.40
C ALA A 219 -15.61 0.51 1.57
N LEU A 220 -16.36 0.01 0.59
CA LEU A 220 -17.83 -0.06 0.65
C LEU A 220 -18.28 -0.96 1.81
N PHE A 221 -17.68 -2.14 1.94
CA PHE A 221 -18.04 -3.07 3.01
C PHE A 221 -17.76 -2.49 4.41
N ILE A 222 -16.59 -1.88 4.62
CA ILE A 222 -16.27 -1.23 5.90
C ILE A 222 -17.24 -0.07 6.17
N ALA A 223 -17.52 0.78 5.17
CA ALA A 223 -18.46 1.89 5.33
C ALA A 223 -19.89 1.41 5.67
N SER A 224 -20.34 0.31 5.05
CA SER A 224 -21.63 -0.31 5.37
C SER A 224 -21.69 -0.90 6.77
N GLN A 225 -20.59 -1.47 7.27
CA GLN A 225 -20.51 -1.94 8.65
C GLN A 225 -20.57 -0.79 9.65
N ILE A 226 -19.82 0.29 9.41
CA ILE A 226 -19.86 1.47 10.30
C ILE A 226 -21.26 2.08 10.32
N GLU A 227 -21.91 2.23 9.15
CA GLU A 227 -23.30 2.71 9.07
C GLU A 227 -24.26 1.79 9.84
N ALA A 228 -24.12 0.47 9.72
CA ALA A 228 -24.97 -0.49 10.44
C ALA A 228 -24.84 -0.34 11.96
N ILE A 229 -23.62 -0.13 12.45
CA ILE A 229 -23.31 0.03 13.88
C ILE A 229 -23.83 1.38 14.38
N ASP A 230 -23.50 2.47 13.69
CA ASP A 230 -23.84 3.84 14.11
C ASP A 230 -25.36 4.07 14.14
N THR A 231 -26.11 3.42 13.25
CA THR A 231 -27.58 3.52 13.19
C THR A 231 -28.30 2.51 14.08
N GLY A 232 -27.58 1.56 14.69
CA GLY A 232 -28.16 0.46 15.47
C GLY A 232 -28.88 -0.60 14.63
N ILE A 233 -28.78 -0.54 13.29
CA ILE A 233 -29.32 -1.58 12.40
C ILE A 233 -28.59 -2.90 12.63
N GLU A 234 -27.30 -2.88 12.95
CA GLU A 234 -26.52 -4.05 13.37
C GLU A 234 -26.58 -5.24 12.39
N THR A 235 -26.87 -4.97 11.11
CA THR A 235 -26.90 -5.95 10.02
C THR A 235 -26.48 -5.27 8.72
N VAL A 236 -25.58 -5.89 7.96
CA VAL A 236 -25.17 -5.40 6.64
C VAL A 236 -26.09 -5.98 5.56
N SER A 237 -27.25 -5.38 5.38
CA SER A 237 -28.19 -5.82 4.33
C SER A 237 -27.81 -5.29 2.94
N ILE A 238 -28.36 -5.91 1.90
CA ILE A 238 -28.23 -5.43 0.52
C ILE A 238 -28.70 -3.96 0.39
N ASP A 239 -29.80 -3.60 1.04
CA ASP A 239 -30.35 -2.24 0.97
C ASP A 239 -29.45 -1.22 1.67
N LEU A 240 -28.82 -1.61 2.77
CA LEU A 240 -27.83 -0.77 3.44
C LEU A 240 -26.59 -0.53 2.55
N ILE A 241 -26.08 -1.58 1.90
CA ILE A 241 -24.96 -1.45 0.95
C ILE A 241 -25.32 -0.47 -0.18
N LYS A 242 -26.52 -0.62 -0.76
CA LYS A 242 -27.04 0.28 -1.79
C LYS A 242 -27.13 1.72 -1.31
N GLN A 243 -27.69 1.94 -0.11
CA GLN A 243 -27.81 3.26 0.49
C GLN A 243 -26.42 3.91 0.65
N VAL A 244 -25.49 3.20 1.29
CA VAL A 244 -24.13 3.69 1.56
C VAL A 244 -23.41 4.03 0.26
N TYR A 245 -23.52 3.17 -0.76
CA TYR A 245 -22.98 3.46 -2.08
C TYR A 245 -23.57 4.75 -2.68
N ASN A 246 -24.90 4.90 -2.66
CA ASN A 246 -25.58 6.03 -3.29
C ASN A 246 -25.30 7.36 -2.57
N VAL A 247 -25.09 7.32 -1.25
CA VAL A 247 -24.86 8.52 -0.44
C VAL A 247 -23.38 8.88 -0.41
N ARG A 248 -22.51 7.94 -0.02
CA ARG A 248 -21.11 8.19 0.33
C ARG A 248 -20.14 7.98 -0.83
N PHE A 249 -20.46 7.10 -1.80
CA PHE A 249 -19.57 6.76 -2.92
C PHE A 249 -19.81 7.57 -4.19
N LYS A 250 -20.59 8.67 -4.13
CA LYS A 250 -20.89 9.56 -5.27
C LYS A 250 -19.67 9.94 -6.11
N PRO A 251 -18.50 10.31 -5.54
CA PRO A 251 -17.30 10.61 -6.32
C PRO A 251 -16.83 9.46 -7.23
N LEU A 252 -17.08 8.21 -6.84
CA LEU A 252 -16.69 7.01 -7.59
C LEU A 252 -17.72 6.55 -8.61
N HIS A 253 -18.97 7.03 -8.55
CA HIS A 253 -20.06 6.55 -9.42
C HIS A 253 -19.69 6.64 -10.90
N ARG A 254 -19.07 7.74 -11.33
CA ARG A 254 -18.64 7.91 -12.74
C ARG A 254 -17.65 6.82 -13.17
N ILE A 255 -16.71 6.47 -12.31
CA ILE A 255 -15.67 5.48 -12.59
C ILE A 255 -16.26 4.07 -12.60
N ILE A 256 -17.11 3.76 -11.63
CA ILE A 256 -17.76 2.46 -11.48
C ILE A 256 -18.73 2.23 -12.64
N ASN A 257 -19.52 3.23 -13.02
CA ASN A 257 -20.41 3.16 -14.18
C ASN A 257 -19.63 2.99 -15.50
N ALA A 258 -18.45 3.61 -15.61
CA ALA A 258 -17.57 3.43 -16.76
C ALA A 258 -17.00 2.01 -16.85
N LEU A 259 -16.60 1.42 -15.73
CA LEU A 259 -16.19 0.02 -15.68
C LEU A 259 -17.34 -0.92 -16.06
N ARG A 260 -18.54 -0.67 -15.54
CA ARG A 260 -19.76 -1.45 -15.83
C ARG A 260 -20.14 -1.44 -17.31
N SER A 261 -20.08 -0.26 -17.93
CA SER A 261 -20.40 -0.08 -19.36
C SER A 261 -19.24 -0.40 -20.31
N ASN A 262 -18.09 -0.85 -19.77
CA ASN A 262 -16.85 -1.07 -20.52
C ASN A 262 -16.44 0.15 -21.39
N ASN A 263 -16.66 1.37 -20.86
CA ASN A 263 -16.38 2.60 -21.57
C ASN A 263 -14.87 2.87 -21.63
N LYS A 264 -14.24 2.42 -22.73
CA LYS A 264 -12.79 2.51 -22.95
C LYS A 264 -12.20 3.91 -22.74
N LYS A 265 -12.92 4.97 -23.11
CA LYS A 265 -12.43 6.36 -22.98
C LYS A 265 -12.24 6.75 -21.50
N ILE A 266 -13.19 6.41 -20.65
CA ILE A 266 -13.12 6.72 -19.22
C ILE A 266 -12.16 5.75 -18.50
N ILE A 267 -12.14 4.48 -18.91
CA ILE A 267 -11.21 3.48 -18.36
C ILE A 267 -9.75 3.88 -18.62
N GLN A 268 -9.44 4.47 -19.79
CA GLN A 268 -8.10 5.02 -20.05
C GLN A 268 -7.70 6.16 -19.11
N GLN A 269 -8.68 6.88 -18.56
CA GLN A 269 -8.48 7.96 -17.58
C GLN A 269 -8.56 7.47 -16.13
N TYR A 270 -8.74 6.16 -15.90
CA TYR A 270 -8.95 5.61 -14.57
C TYR A 270 -7.83 6.01 -13.60
N ASP A 271 -6.57 5.91 -14.04
CA ASP A 271 -5.39 6.28 -13.26
C ASP A 271 -5.41 7.74 -12.77
N ASP A 272 -6.09 8.63 -13.50
CA ASP A 272 -6.22 10.06 -13.14
C ASP A 272 -7.51 10.35 -12.36
N LEU A 273 -8.59 9.63 -12.65
CA LEU A 273 -9.90 9.84 -12.03
C LEU A 273 -9.99 9.20 -10.65
N TYR A 274 -9.38 8.04 -10.47
CA TYR A 274 -9.46 7.28 -9.22
C TYR A 274 -8.86 8.04 -8.03
N PRO A 275 -7.63 8.58 -8.08
CA PRO A 275 -7.08 9.35 -6.96
C PRO A 275 -7.93 10.58 -6.62
N LYS A 276 -8.40 11.31 -7.63
CA LYS A 276 -9.27 12.49 -7.43
C LYS A 276 -10.60 12.14 -6.78
N ALA A 277 -11.22 11.04 -7.21
CA ALA A 277 -12.45 10.57 -6.60
C ALA A 277 -12.20 10.13 -5.15
N PHE A 278 -11.11 9.42 -4.88
CA PHE A 278 -10.73 9.03 -3.53
C PHE A 278 -10.41 10.22 -2.62
N GLU A 279 -9.75 11.26 -3.12
CA GLU A 279 -9.58 12.51 -2.38
C GLU A 279 -10.91 13.16 -2.00
N GLN A 280 -11.89 13.16 -2.90
CA GLN A 280 -13.23 13.67 -2.60
C GLN A 280 -13.98 12.80 -1.58
N LEU A 281 -13.72 11.48 -1.55
CA LEU A 281 -14.28 10.61 -0.51
C LEU A 281 -13.77 10.98 0.88
N LYS A 282 -12.57 11.56 1.02
CA LYS A 282 -12.03 12.00 2.32
C LYS A 282 -12.84 13.11 2.97
N ALA A 283 -13.68 13.81 2.22
CA ALA A 283 -14.62 14.76 2.80
C ALA A 283 -15.72 14.08 3.64
N ASP A 284 -15.97 12.79 3.42
CA ASP A 284 -16.87 11.99 4.25
C ASP A 284 -16.16 11.53 5.53
N ALA A 285 -16.77 11.82 6.69
CA ALA A 285 -16.17 11.55 8.00
C ALA A 285 -15.89 10.06 8.24
N ILE A 286 -16.76 9.17 7.76
CA ILE A 286 -16.57 7.72 7.91
C ILE A 286 -15.42 7.27 7.03
N LEU A 287 -15.40 7.69 5.77
CA LEU A 287 -14.36 7.28 4.82
C LEU A 287 -12.98 7.82 5.18
N SER A 288 -12.89 9.05 5.72
CA SER A 288 -11.64 9.60 6.27
C SER A 288 -11.11 8.74 7.41
N ARG A 289 -11.97 8.35 8.35
CA ARG A 289 -11.59 7.48 9.47
C ARG A 289 -11.08 6.11 9.00
N ILE A 290 -11.66 5.54 7.94
CA ILE A 290 -11.17 4.29 7.34
C ILE A 290 -9.74 4.46 6.81
N GLU A 291 -9.43 5.56 6.13
CA GLU A 291 -8.07 5.80 5.64
C GLU A 291 -7.07 6.00 6.78
N GLU A 292 -7.44 6.73 7.83
CA GLU A 292 -6.59 6.91 9.02
C GLU A 292 -6.27 5.57 9.69
N ILE A 293 -7.27 4.70 9.86
CA ILE A 293 -7.07 3.35 10.41
C ILE A 293 -6.14 2.53 9.51
N LYS A 294 -6.35 2.55 8.19
CA LYS A 294 -5.47 1.85 7.24
C LYS A 294 -4.03 2.38 7.31
N ALA A 295 -3.83 3.69 7.43
CA ALA A 295 -2.52 4.30 7.55
C ALA A 295 -1.84 3.92 8.88
N GLN A 296 -2.61 3.90 9.99
CA GLN A 296 -2.12 3.44 11.29
C GLN A 296 -1.72 1.96 11.25
N GLN A 297 -2.54 1.10 10.66
CA GLN A 297 -2.24 -0.32 10.51
C GLN A 297 -1.02 -0.57 9.60
N ALA A 298 -0.89 0.16 8.50
CA ALA A 298 0.29 0.08 7.64
C ALA A 298 1.54 0.53 8.40
N ALA A 299 1.45 1.63 9.17
CA ALA A 299 2.54 2.11 10.01
C ALA A 299 2.87 1.12 11.15
N GLU A 300 1.88 0.46 11.72
CA GLU A 300 2.06 -0.53 12.78
C GLU A 300 2.66 -1.84 12.24
N GLN A 301 2.24 -2.26 11.04
CA GLN A 301 2.88 -3.35 10.31
C GLN A 301 4.34 -2.99 10.02
N GLU A 302 4.60 -1.77 9.56
CA GLU A 302 5.97 -1.26 9.40
C GLU A 302 6.74 -1.23 10.74
N ARG A 303 6.14 -0.80 11.86
CA ARG A 303 6.75 -0.84 13.21
C ARG A 303 7.04 -2.25 13.68
N SER A 304 6.14 -3.19 13.46
CA SER A 304 6.32 -4.60 13.84
C SER A 304 7.45 -5.27 13.06
N LEU A 305 7.73 -4.75 11.86
CA LEU A 305 8.88 -5.07 11.02
C LEU A 305 10.13 -4.21 11.34
N GLY A 306 10.07 -3.31 12.33
CA GLY A 306 11.16 -2.43 12.77
C GLY A 306 11.34 -1.12 11.96
N ILE A 307 10.50 -0.87 10.96
CA ILE A 307 10.68 0.17 9.92
C ILE A 307 10.39 1.60 10.41
N LEU A 308 9.51 1.76 11.39
CA LEU A 308 9.18 3.04 12.01
C LEU A 308 9.62 3.01 13.47
N SER A 309 10.26 4.08 13.94
CA SER A 309 10.56 4.23 15.36
C SER A 309 9.25 4.25 16.17
N LYS A 310 9.27 3.68 17.38
CA LYS A 310 8.16 3.81 18.33
C LYS A 310 7.80 5.29 18.46
N PRO A 311 6.51 5.65 18.47
CA PRO A 311 6.14 7.03 18.76
C PRO A 311 6.78 7.38 20.09
N LYS A 312 7.40 8.57 20.19
CA LYS A 312 7.72 9.13 21.50
C LYS A 312 6.38 9.24 22.21
N THR A 313 6.10 8.31 23.12
CA THR A 313 5.05 8.53 24.12
C THR A 313 5.38 9.88 24.74
N PRO A 314 4.46 10.85 24.72
CA PRO A 314 4.63 12.00 25.60
C PRO A 314 4.77 11.40 26.98
N LYS A 315 5.91 11.62 27.65
CA LYS A 315 6.01 11.43 29.09
C LYS A 315 5.06 12.47 29.70
N LYS A 316 3.77 12.18 29.72
CA LYS A 316 2.92 12.61 30.82
C LYS A 316 3.10 11.50 31.83
N ASP A 317 3.83 11.82 32.89
CA ASP A 317 4.06 10.91 33.99
C ASP A 317 2.68 10.40 34.46
N ALA A 318 2.53 9.09 34.62
CA ALA A 318 1.26 8.49 35.03
C ALA A 318 0.76 9.08 36.37
N GLU A 319 1.67 9.66 37.16
CA GLU A 319 1.38 10.44 38.37
C GLU A 319 0.60 11.74 38.08
N THR A 320 0.92 12.48 37.00
CA THR A 320 0.23 13.75 36.68
C THR A 320 -1.20 13.55 36.17
N LEU A 321 -1.51 12.38 35.59
CA LEU A 321 -2.87 12.03 35.18
C LEU A 321 -3.73 11.58 36.36
N LEU A 322 -3.15 10.87 37.33
CA LEU A 322 -3.85 10.46 38.56
C LEU A 322 -4.16 11.66 39.46
N ASP A 323 -3.26 12.63 39.56
CA ASP A 323 -3.49 13.86 40.33
C ASP A 323 -4.65 14.69 39.74
N SER A 324 -4.73 14.81 38.41
CA SER A 324 -5.81 15.53 37.74
C SER A 324 -7.21 14.89 37.91
N ILE A 325 -7.26 13.56 38.01
CA ILE A 325 -8.52 12.83 38.25
C ILE A 325 -8.94 12.94 39.73
N SER A 326 -7.96 13.02 40.64
CA SER A 326 -8.23 13.16 42.07
C SER A 326 -8.77 14.55 42.46
N GLU A 327 -8.35 15.63 41.77
CA GLU A 327 -8.85 16.99 42.02
C GLU A 327 -10.26 17.22 41.45
N GLU A 328 -10.59 16.64 40.28
CA GLU A 328 -11.94 16.77 39.68
C GLU A 328 -13.01 15.98 40.45
N SER A 329 -12.63 14.93 41.20
CA SER A 329 -13.58 14.13 41.99
C SER A 329 -14.10 14.82 43.26
N LYS A 330 -13.50 15.95 43.67
CA LYS A 330 -13.91 16.70 44.88
C LYS A 330 -14.95 17.79 44.63
N SER A 331 -15.44 17.98 43.41
CA SER A 331 -16.31 19.11 43.04
C SER A 331 -17.72 18.74 42.55
N LEU A 332 -18.16 17.48 42.66
CA LEU A 332 -19.52 17.09 42.31
C LEU A 332 -20.47 17.13 43.53
N PRO A 333 -21.59 17.89 43.48
CA PRO A 333 -22.58 17.92 44.55
C PRO A 333 -23.30 16.58 44.75
N GLU A 334 -23.45 16.16 46.01
CA GLU A 334 -24.28 15.03 46.45
C GLU A 334 -25.78 15.30 46.19
N VAL A 335 -26.25 15.15 44.96
CA VAL A 335 -27.68 14.92 44.70
C VAL A 335 -27.81 13.92 43.55
N LEU A 336 -27.87 12.64 43.92
CA LEU A 336 -28.57 11.51 43.30
C LEU A 336 -27.87 10.20 43.70
N LEU A 337 -28.15 9.77 44.93
CA LEU A 337 -28.26 8.36 45.29
C LEU A 337 -29.74 8.01 45.40
#